data_AF-A0A538PY42-F1
#
_entry.id   AF-A0A538PY42-F1
#
_cell.length_a   1.000
_cell.length_b   1.000
_cell.length_c   1.000
_cell.angle_alpha   90.00
_cell.angle_beta   90.00
_cell.angle_gamma   90.00
#
_symmetry.space_group_name_H-M   'P 1'
#
loop_
_entity.id
_entity.type
_entity.pdbx_description
1 polymer ?
#
loop_
_entity_poly.entity_id
_entity_poly.type
_entity_poly.pdbx_seq_one_letter_code
_entity_poly.pdbx_strand_id
1 'polypeptide(L)'
;MIDQLLVIWGEPAAGNRQVIGHLARSAGEFRFWYEDDLAKAQARGFQMLPEFPVHRRADDPYIGRYLFALFAERIPAPTRRDSAEMMTAWGVDHPDDQFEVLARSGGIRATDRLELAEYRAVDDDLSRPLEFRIAGRRHITDAAPLAVEDAVSLRREPDNTADPAAVIVDRMGRKAGYVPRQYTQLLGGLVERGVPLQGKVVRELLLPDDVGKLVVRIVSSRL
;
A
#
# COMPACT_ATOMS: atom_id res chain seq x y z
N MET A 1 -13.22 6.20 -6.72
CA MET A 1 -13.36 6.36 -5.27
C MET A 1 -12.81 5.10 -4.61
N ILE A 2 -12.06 5.22 -3.51
CA ILE A 2 -11.42 4.08 -2.82
C ILE A 2 -12.36 3.60 -1.71
N ASP A 3 -12.86 2.37 -1.79
CA ASP A 3 -13.84 1.88 -0.81
C ASP A 3 -13.29 0.79 0.12
N GLN A 4 -12.08 0.32 -0.14
CA GLN A 4 -11.40 -0.68 0.68
C GLN A 4 -9.90 -0.44 0.74
N LEU A 5 -9.36 -0.56 1.95
CA LEU A 5 -7.95 -0.47 2.27
C LEU A 5 -7.48 -1.79 2.89
N LEU A 6 -6.27 -2.18 2.55
CA LEU A 6 -5.50 -3.18 3.26
C LEU A 6 -4.88 -2.54 4.51
N VAL A 7 -4.98 -3.25 5.63
CA VAL A 7 -4.24 -2.93 6.86
C VAL A 7 -3.01 -3.82 6.91
N ILE A 8 -1.84 -3.19 6.88
CA ILE A 8 -0.55 -3.84 6.73
C ILE A 8 0.24 -3.62 8.01
N TRP A 9 0.77 -4.70 8.57
CA TRP A 9 1.67 -4.67 9.72
C TRP A 9 3.12 -4.88 9.28
N GLY A 10 4.01 -4.01 9.74
CA GLY A 10 5.45 -4.13 9.58
C GLY A 10 6.08 -4.94 10.72
N GLU A 11 6.73 -6.05 10.39
CA GLU A 11 7.47 -6.88 11.33
C GLU A 11 8.67 -6.11 11.93
N PRO A 12 8.80 -6.04 13.27
CA PRO A 12 9.89 -5.31 13.94
C PRO A 12 11.30 -5.75 13.54
N ALA A 13 11.53 -7.07 13.46
CA ALA A 13 12.87 -7.64 13.34
C ALA A 13 13.40 -7.62 11.91
N ALA A 14 12.56 -8.00 10.94
CA ALA A 14 12.97 -8.12 9.54
C ALA A 14 12.40 -7.01 8.63
N GLY A 15 11.46 -6.19 9.10
CA GLY A 15 10.78 -5.18 8.29
C GLY A 15 9.89 -5.76 7.19
N ASN A 16 9.50 -7.04 7.32
CA ASN A 16 8.54 -7.67 6.41
C ASN A 16 7.17 -7.03 6.60
N ARG A 17 6.51 -6.70 5.50
CA ARG A 17 5.13 -6.20 5.50
C ARG A 17 4.17 -7.37 5.32
N GLN A 18 3.16 -7.47 6.17
CA GLN A 18 2.12 -8.48 6.08
C GLN A 18 0.75 -7.81 6.14
N VAL A 19 -0.12 -8.12 5.18
CA VAL A 19 -1.54 -7.75 5.30
C VAL A 19 -2.10 -8.51 6.49
N ILE A 20 -2.72 -7.80 7.41
CA ILE A 20 -3.38 -8.36 8.60
C ILE A 20 -4.88 -8.23 8.53
N GLY A 21 -5.41 -7.36 7.67
CA GLY A 21 -6.84 -7.14 7.61
C GLY A 21 -7.23 -6.13 6.56
N HIS A 22 -8.51 -5.80 6.57
CA HIS A 22 -9.17 -4.97 5.59
C HIS A 22 -10.04 -3.96 6.33
N LEU A 23 -9.99 -2.72 5.87
CA LEU A 23 -10.87 -1.64 6.28
C LEU A 23 -11.70 -1.26 5.05
N ALA A 24 -13.01 -1.37 5.13
CA ALA A 24 -13.91 -1.02 4.04
C ALA A 24 -14.96 0.00 4.47
N ARG A 25 -15.51 0.72 3.50
CA ARG A 25 -16.73 1.51 3.66
C ARG A 25 -17.79 1.02 2.71
N SER A 26 -19.02 0.93 3.18
CA SER A 26 -20.17 0.55 2.34
C SER A 26 -21.46 0.96 3.03
N ALA A 27 -22.41 1.49 2.25
CA ALA A 27 -23.76 1.83 2.72
C ALA A 27 -23.80 2.71 4.00
N GLY A 28 -22.85 3.65 4.14
CA GLY A 28 -22.78 4.56 5.28
C GLY A 28 -22.17 3.96 6.55
N GLU A 29 -21.60 2.75 6.47
CA GLU A 29 -20.89 2.09 7.56
C GLU A 29 -19.42 1.85 7.22
N PHE A 30 -18.61 1.76 8.26
CA PHE A 30 -17.22 1.32 8.21
C PHE A 30 -17.12 -0.11 8.74
N ARG A 31 -16.33 -0.93 8.07
CA ARG A 31 -16.14 -2.35 8.42
C ARG A 31 -14.66 -2.65 8.53
N PHE A 32 -14.28 -3.38 9.57
CA PHE A 32 -12.93 -3.92 9.72
C PHE A 32 -12.99 -5.41 9.98
N TRP A 33 -12.16 -6.17 9.27
CA TRP A 33 -11.94 -7.59 9.54
C TRP A 33 -10.47 -7.93 9.31
N TYR A 34 -10.03 -9.00 9.94
CA TYR A 34 -8.70 -9.54 9.76
C TYR A 34 -8.62 -10.48 8.57
N GLU A 35 -7.41 -10.71 8.06
CA GLU A 35 -7.12 -11.82 7.16
C GLU A 35 -7.49 -13.16 7.81
N ASP A 36 -7.84 -14.12 6.96
CA ASP A 36 -8.26 -15.46 7.39
C ASP A 36 -7.14 -16.21 8.11
N ASP A 37 -5.90 -16.06 7.63
CA ASP A 37 -4.71 -16.66 8.22
C ASP A 37 -3.74 -15.57 8.69
N LEU A 38 -3.62 -15.46 10.02
CA LEU A 38 -2.67 -14.58 10.69
C LEU A 38 -1.49 -15.33 11.31
N ALA A 39 -1.39 -16.65 11.15
CA ALA A 39 -0.43 -17.49 11.86
C ALA A 39 1.01 -17.03 11.61
N LYS A 40 1.33 -16.67 10.37
CA LYS A 40 2.66 -16.14 10.01
C LYS A 40 2.96 -14.79 10.67
N ALA A 41 1.98 -13.90 10.74
CA ALA A 41 2.14 -12.60 11.41
C ALA A 41 2.31 -12.81 12.93
N GLN A 42 1.46 -13.66 13.54
CA GLN A 42 1.49 -13.97 14.96
C GLN A 42 2.79 -14.66 15.39
N ALA A 43 3.29 -15.61 14.60
CA ALA A 43 4.59 -16.25 14.82
C ALA A 43 5.77 -15.25 14.83
N ARG A 44 5.57 -14.06 14.25
CA ARG A 44 6.55 -12.97 14.20
C ARG A 44 6.26 -11.86 15.22
N GLY A 45 5.29 -12.06 16.12
CA GLY A 45 4.96 -11.16 17.20
C GLY A 45 3.80 -10.20 16.93
N PHE A 46 3.04 -10.38 15.84
CA PHE A 46 1.79 -9.66 15.69
C PHE A 46 0.79 -10.06 16.78
N GLN A 47 0.18 -9.05 17.41
CA GLN A 47 -0.94 -9.22 18.32
C GLN A 47 -2.16 -8.52 17.71
N MET A 48 -3.37 -9.00 18.04
CA MET A 48 -4.59 -8.31 17.64
C MET A 48 -4.52 -6.84 18.04
N LEU A 49 -5.04 -5.98 17.16
CA LEU A 49 -5.12 -4.55 17.43
C LEU A 49 -5.98 -4.32 18.68
N PRO A 50 -5.59 -3.44 19.62
CA PRO A 50 -6.33 -3.26 20.87
C PRO A 50 -7.81 -2.90 20.71
N GLU A 51 -8.16 -2.09 19.69
CA GLU A 51 -9.55 -1.75 19.35
C GLU A 51 -10.33 -2.94 18.76
N PHE A 52 -9.63 -3.97 18.26
CA PHE A 52 -10.18 -5.13 17.58
C PHE A 52 -9.63 -6.45 18.17
N PRO A 53 -9.90 -6.76 19.45
CA PRO A 53 -9.20 -7.82 20.19
C PRO A 53 -9.60 -9.25 19.79
N VAL A 54 -10.74 -9.43 19.12
CA VAL A 54 -11.24 -10.72 18.60
C VAL A 54 -10.92 -10.85 17.12
N HIS A 55 -10.48 -12.04 16.69
CA HIS A 55 -10.22 -12.37 15.28
C HIS A 55 -11.54 -12.52 14.50
N ARG A 56 -12.05 -11.39 14.01
CA ARG A 56 -13.25 -11.30 13.16
C ARG A 56 -12.89 -11.37 11.68
N ARG A 57 -13.64 -12.17 10.91
CA ARG A 57 -13.48 -12.39 9.47
C ARG A 57 -14.52 -11.59 8.68
N ALA A 58 -14.49 -11.70 7.36
CA ALA A 58 -15.32 -10.90 6.46
C ALA A 58 -16.84 -11.11 6.64
N ASP A 59 -17.26 -12.27 7.13
CA ASP A 59 -18.65 -12.65 7.40
C ASP A 59 -19.19 -12.13 8.73
N ASP A 60 -18.32 -11.83 9.70
CA ASP A 60 -18.66 -11.17 10.97
C ASP A 60 -17.68 -10.03 11.28
N PRO A 61 -17.66 -8.94 10.49
CA PRO A 61 -16.71 -7.85 10.68
C PRO A 61 -17.05 -7.01 11.92
N TYR A 62 -16.09 -6.23 12.40
CA TYR A 62 -16.40 -5.07 13.24
C TYR A 62 -17.13 -4.04 12.39
N ILE A 63 -18.20 -3.43 12.92
CA ILE A 63 -19.01 -2.44 12.20
C ILE A 63 -19.07 -1.16 13.03
N GLY A 64 -18.81 -0.02 12.38
CA GLY A 64 -18.87 1.32 12.97
C GLY A 64 -19.69 2.27 12.10
N ARG A 65 -20.48 3.15 12.72
CA ARG A 65 -21.14 4.27 12.03
C ARG A 65 -20.18 5.37 11.62
N TYR A 66 -19.03 5.42 12.29
CA TYR A 66 -17.93 6.33 12.03
C TYR A 66 -16.66 5.51 11.81
N LEU A 67 -15.67 6.11 11.15
CA LEU A 67 -14.37 5.51 10.99
C LEU A 67 -13.77 5.21 12.38
N PHE A 68 -13.31 3.97 12.58
CA PHE A 68 -12.74 3.53 13.86
C PHE A 68 -11.57 4.42 14.29
N ALA A 69 -11.42 4.63 15.60
CA ALA A 69 -10.50 5.63 16.13
C ALA A 69 -9.05 5.34 15.71
N LEU A 70 -8.65 4.07 15.72
CA LEU A 70 -7.33 3.61 15.26
C LEU A 70 -7.01 4.08 13.84
N PHE A 71 -7.99 4.14 12.94
CA PHE A 71 -7.77 4.63 11.58
C PHE A 71 -7.97 6.14 11.46
N ALA A 72 -8.98 6.71 12.14
CA ALA A 72 -9.29 8.13 12.08
C ALA A 72 -8.15 9.02 12.59
N GLU A 73 -7.43 8.59 13.64
CA GLU A 73 -6.30 9.33 14.20
C GLU A 73 -5.07 9.43 13.27
N ARG A 74 -5.09 8.72 12.13
CA ARG A 74 -4.03 8.78 11.10
C ARG A 74 -4.25 9.90 10.08
N ILE A 75 -5.41 10.54 10.12
CA ILE A 75 -5.76 11.65 9.25
C ILE A 75 -5.39 12.95 9.96
N PRO A 76 -4.54 13.82 9.38
CA PRO A 76 -4.28 15.13 9.95
C PRO A 76 -5.57 15.92 10.15
N ALA A 77 -5.69 16.57 11.31
CA ALA A 77 -6.83 17.44 11.58
C ALA A 77 -6.93 18.54 10.50
N PRO A 78 -8.11 18.84 9.95
CA PRO A 78 -8.28 19.91 8.95
C PRO A 78 -7.81 21.29 9.44
N THR A 79 -7.84 21.51 10.76
CA THR A 79 -7.39 22.75 11.42
C THR A 79 -5.87 22.86 11.54
N ARG A 80 -5.12 21.81 11.22
CA ARG A 80 -3.65 21.81 11.27
C ARG A 80 -3.11 22.72 10.16
N ARG A 81 -2.20 23.63 10.52
CA ARG A 81 -1.72 24.71 9.63
C ARG A 81 -1.15 24.22 8.29
N ASP A 82 -0.45 23.09 8.30
CA ASP A 82 0.21 22.45 7.16
C ASP A 82 -0.63 21.35 6.51
N SER A 83 -1.90 21.16 6.88
CA SER A 83 -2.74 20.08 6.35
C SER A 83 -2.85 20.10 4.82
N ALA A 84 -3.07 21.28 4.22
CA ALA A 84 -3.19 21.41 2.76
C ALA A 84 -1.88 21.06 2.03
N GLU A 85 -0.73 21.43 2.60
CA GLU A 85 0.58 21.08 2.06
C GLU A 85 0.82 19.56 2.13
N MET A 86 0.43 18.92 3.24
CA MET A 86 0.50 17.47 3.40
C MET A 86 -0.37 16.74 2.36
N MET A 87 -1.61 17.16 2.15
CA MET A 87 -2.51 16.56 1.14
C MET A 87 -1.90 16.65 -0.26
N THR A 88 -1.35 17.82 -0.61
CA THR A 88 -0.66 18.03 -1.89
C THR A 88 0.56 17.12 -2.02
N ALA A 89 1.41 17.05 -1.01
CA ALA A 89 2.62 16.21 -1.00
C ALA A 89 2.29 14.72 -1.11
N TRP A 90 1.16 14.28 -0.54
CA TRP A 90 0.66 12.91 -0.65
C TRP A 90 -0.06 12.63 -1.97
N GLY A 91 -0.44 13.66 -2.72
CA GLY A 91 -1.26 13.56 -3.94
C GLY A 91 -2.69 13.11 -3.64
N VAL A 92 -3.29 13.68 -2.61
CA VAL A 92 -4.70 13.55 -2.28
C VAL A 92 -5.48 14.58 -3.08
N ASP A 93 -6.40 14.12 -3.93
CA ASP A 93 -7.26 14.98 -4.75
C ASP A 93 -8.51 15.41 -3.97
N HIS A 94 -9.08 14.52 -3.14
CA HIS A 94 -10.25 14.79 -2.30
C HIS A 94 -9.89 14.70 -0.81
N PRO A 95 -9.49 15.80 -0.16
CA PRO A 95 -9.03 15.79 1.23
C PRO A 95 -10.15 15.52 2.25
N ASP A 96 -11.42 15.62 1.84
CA ASP A 96 -12.60 15.21 2.58
C ASP A 96 -12.88 13.69 2.48
N ASP A 97 -12.29 13.00 1.49
CA ASP A 97 -12.33 11.54 1.40
C ASP A 97 -11.26 10.90 2.32
N GLN A 98 -11.70 10.51 3.51
CA GLN A 98 -10.87 9.83 4.51
C GLN A 98 -10.13 8.60 3.96
N PHE A 99 -10.72 7.84 3.03
CA PHE A 99 -10.08 6.64 2.47
C PHE A 99 -8.98 7.00 1.47
N GLU A 100 -9.18 8.06 0.68
CA GLU A 100 -8.13 8.57 -0.18
C GLU A 100 -6.95 9.08 0.65
N VAL A 101 -7.20 9.88 1.68
CA VAL A 101 -6.16 10.40 2.57
C VAL A 101 -5.34 9.26 3.17
N LEU A 102 -6.00 8.23 3.70
CA LEU A 102 -5.35 7.07 4.30
C LEU A 102 -4.55 6.25 3.27
N ALA A 103 -5.08 6.03 2.07
CA ALA A 103 -4.38 5.30 1.01
C ALA A 103 -3.13 6.03 0.51
N ARG A 104 -3.23 7.35 0.28
CA ARG A 104 -2.15 8.17 -0.29
C ARG A 104 -1.03 8.45 0.72
N SER A 105 -1.39 8.70 1.98
CA SER A 105 -0.43 8.91 3.07
C SER A 105 0.19 7.62 3.59
N GLY A 106 -0.48 6.48 3.36
CA GLY A 106 -0.19 5.21 3.99
C GLY A 106 -0.58 5.12 5.47
N GLY A 107 -1.23 6.15 6.04
CA GLY A 107 -1.66 6.17 7.44
C GLY A 107 -0.53 5.95 8.46
N ILE A 108 0.70 6.30 8.11
CA ILE A 108 1.89 5.97 8.90
C ILE A 108 1.97 6.86 10.14
N ARG A 109 2.24 6.23 11.29
CA ARG A 109 2.56 6.91 12.54
C ARG A 109 3.88 6.38 13.09
N ALA A 110 4.64 7.24 13.76
CA ALA A 110 5.87 6.84 14.44
C ALA A 110 5.63 5.93 15.67
N THR A 111 4.41 5.92 16.18
CA THR A 111 4.02 5.24 17.43
C THR A 111 3.64 3.78 17.24
N ASP A 112 3.48 3.32 15.99
CA ASP A 112 3.14 1.93 15.69
C ASP A 112 3.76 1.49 14.35
N ARG A 113 3.41 0.28 13.90
CA ARG A 113 3.94 -0.33 12.68
C ARG A 113 2.84 -0.66 11.68
N LEU A 114 1.78 0.13 11.65
CA LEU A 114 0.71 -0.03 10.69
C LEU A 114 0.90 0.88 9.47
N GLU A 115 0.53 0.32 8.34
CA GLU A 115 0.46 0.98 7.04
C GLU A 115 -0.90 0.65 6.42
N LEU A 116 -1.46 1.61 5.70
CA LEU A 116 -2.66 1.42 4.90
C LEU A 116 -2.29 1.50 3.42
N ALA A 117 -2.91 0.64 2.63
CA ALA A 117 -2.78 0.68 1.18
C ALA A 117 -4.14 0.43 0.57
N GLU A 118 -4.36 0.94 -0.64
CA GLU A 118 -5.55 0.60 -1.39
C GLU A 118 -5.69 -0.92 -1.61
N TYR A 119 -6.89 -1.46 -1.45
CA TYR A 119 -7.18 -2.81 -1.94
C TYR A 119 -7.41 -2.78 -3.46
N ARG A 120 -6.75 -3.70 -4.17
CA ARG A 120 -7.00 -3.99 -5.59
C ARG A 120 -7.17 -5.49 -5.75
N ALA A 121 -8.21 -5.89 -6.47
CA ALA A 121 -8.42 -7.29 -6.79
C ALA A 121 -7.31 -7.80 -7.73
N VAL A 122 -7.06 -9.12 -7.72
CA VAL A 122 -6.02 -9.74 -8.55
C VAL A 122 -6.35 -9.65 -10.04
N ASP A 123 -7.63 -9.66 -10.37
CA ASP A 123 -8.20 -9.57 -11.72
C ASP A 123 -8.53 -8.13 -12.16
N ASP A 124 -8.15 -7.13 -11.37
CA ASP A 124 -8.33 -5.72 -11.70
C ASP A 124 -7.69 -5.39 -13.06
N ASP A 125 -8.44 -4.70 -13.92
CA ASP A 125 -8.03 -4.36 -15.28
C ASP A 125 -7.15 -3.10 -15.36
N LEU A 126 -6.91 -2.47 -14.21
CA LEU A 126 -6.21 -1.21 -14.07
C LEU A 126 -6.89 -0.05 -14.81
N SER A 127 -8.23 -0.06 -14.88
CA SER A 127 -9.09 1.04 -15.39
C SER A 127 -8.86 2.38 -14.69
N ARG A 128 -8.28 2.34 -13.49
CA ARG A 128 -7.79 3.51 -12.75
C ARG A 128 -6.33 3.32 -12.34
N PRO A 129 -5.54 4.41 -12.28
CA PRO A 129 -4.15 4.34 -11.87
C PRO A 129 -3.99 3.62 -10.53
N LEU A 130 -2.96 2.78 -10.43
CA LEU A 130 -2.50 2.24 -9.15
C LEU A 130 -1.27 3.00 -8.72
N GLU A 131 -1.29 3.51 -7.49
CA GLU A 131 -0.13 4.11 -6.87
C GLU A 131 0.34 3.29 -5.68
N PHE A 132 1.66 3.10 -5.58
CA PHE A 132 2.26 2.39 -4.48
C PHE A 132 3.66 2.90 -4.19
N ARG A 133 4.12 2.69 -2.97
CA ARG A 133 5.49 3.00 -2.55
C ARG A 133 6.40 1.86 -2.93
N ILE A 134 7.53 2.17 -3.56
CA ILE A 134 8.48 1.14 -3.99
C ILE A 134 8.98 0.37 -2.76
N ALA A 135 8.91 -0.95 -2.83
CA ALA A 135 9.37 -1.85 -1.78
C ALA A 135 10.82 -2.31 -2.00
N GLY A 136 11.46 -2.75 -0.92
CA GLY A 136 12.66 -3.59 -0.97
C GLY A 136 13.95 -2.97 -1.52
N ARG A 137 14.00 -1.64 -1.75
CA ARG A 137 15.20 -0.95 -2.31
C ARG A 137 16.48 -1.28 -1.54
N ARG A 138 16.42 -1.32 -0.20
CA ARG A 138 17.55 -1.63 0.69
C ARG A 138 18.13 -3.05 0.53
N HIS A 139 17.38 -3.96 -0.09
CA HIS A 139 17.81 -5.35 -0.31
C HIS A 139 18.44 -5.55 -1.69
N ILE A 140 18.52 -4.49 -2.50
CA ILE A 140 19.10 -4.53 -3.84
C ILE A 140 20.48 -3.88 -3.77
N THR A 141 21.52 -4.66 -4.04
CA THR A 141 22.86 -4.13 -4.27
C THR A 141 22.85 -3.22 -5.50
N ASP A 142 23.33 -1.98 -5.35
CA ASP A 142 23.37 -0.98 -6.42
C ASP A 142 21.99 -0.74 -7.09
N ALA A 143 20.95 -0.55 -6.25
CA ALA A 143 19.62 -0.20 -6.72
C ALA A 143 19.66 1.05 -7.62
N ALA A 144 18.99 0.99 -8.78
CA ALA A 144 18.92 2.13 -9.69
C ALA A 144 18.39 3.39 -8.97
N PRO A 145 19.09 4.53 -9.12
CA PRO A 145 18.58 5.79 -8.60
C PRO A 145 17.28 6.13 -9.32
N LEU A 146 16.34 6.71 -8.58
CA LEU A 146 15.06 7.18 -9.11
C LEU A 146 14.84 8.61 -8.60
N ALA A 147 14.35 9.46 -9.49
CA ALA A 147 13.83 10.77 -9.19
C ALA A 147 12.35 10.85 -9.59
N VAL A 148 11.64 11.84 -9.06
CA VAL A 148 10.30 12.18 -9.57
C VAL A 148 10.40 12.47 -11.08
N GLU A 149 9.37 12.07 -11.81
CA GLU A 149 9.25 12.08 -13.27
C GLU A 149 9.96 10.95 -14.02
N ASP A 150 10.80 10.14 -13.37
CA ASP A 150 11.44 8.99 -14.03
C ASP A 150 10.39 7.97 -14.51
N ALA A 151 10.54 7.56 -15.78
CA ALA A 151 9.81 6.42 -16.32
C ALA A 151 10.36 5.11 -15.74
N VAL A 152 9.46 4.19 -15.40
CA VAL A 152 9.78 2.85 -14.90
C VAL A 152 8.96 1.81 -15.63
N SER A 153 9.51 0.61 -15.75
CA SER A 153 8.82 -0.57 -16.28
C SER A 153 8.69 -1.63 -15.20
N LEU A 154 7.83 -2.62 -15.45
CA LEU A 154 7.63 -3.74 -14.55
C LEU A 154 8.09 -5.03 -15.23
N ARG A 155 8.79 -5.90 -14.49
CA ARG A 155 9.12 -7.25 -14.96
C ARG A 155 9.06 -8.27 -13.83
N ARG A 156 8.67 -9.50 -14.16
CA ARG A 156 8.68 -10.63 -13.22
C ARG A 156 10.10 -11.04 -12.86
N GLU A 157 10.26 -11.58 -11.66
CA GLU A 157 11.48 -12.23 -11.19
C GLU A 157 11.14 -13.61 -10.59
N PRO A 158 10.92 -14.63 -11.43
CA PRO A 158 10.51 -15.96 -10.95
C PRO A 158 11.58 -16.64 -10.09
N ASP A 159 12.85 -16.30 -10.29
CA ASP A 159 13.99 -16.86 -9.55
C ASP A 159 14.24 -16.15 -8.19
N ASN A 160 13.36 -15.23 -7.79
CA ASN A 160 13.48 -14.57 -6.49
C ASN A 160 13.22 -15.57 -5.35
N THR A 161 14.25 -15.84 -4.56
CA THR A 161 14.23 -16.87 -3.52
C THR A 161 13.30 -16.56 -2.34
N ALA A 162 12.94 -15.28 -2.15
CA ALA A 162 12.05 -14.85 -1.08
C ALA A 162 10.58 -14.82 -1.52
N ASP A 163 10.32 -14.49 -2.78
CA ASP A 163 8.98 -14.41 -3.36
C ASP A 163 9.04 -14.68 -4.88
N PRO A 164 8.78 -15.91 -5.34
CA PRO A 164 8.76 -16.24 -6.78
C PRO A 164 7.74 -15.44 -7.60
N ALA A 165 6.77 -14.79 -6.95
CA ALA A 165 5.86 -13.91 -7.63
C ALA A 165 6.45 -12.51 -7.86
N ALA A 166 7.60 -12.16 -7.28
CA ALA A 166 8.13 -10.79 -7.24
C ALA A 166 8.07 -10.08 -8.61
N VAL A 167 7.63 -8.83 -8.56
CA VAL A 167 7.64 -7.92 -9.71
C VAL A 167 8.59 -6.78 -9.40
N ILE A 168 9.61 -6.66 -10.24
CA ILE A 168 10.62 -5.62 -10.16
C ILE A 168 10.06 -4.32 -10.74
N VAL A 169 10.33 -3.22 -10.04
CA VAL A 169 10.31 -1.88 -10.61
C VAL A 169 11.66 -1.64 -11.26
N ASP A 170 11.67 -1.57 -12.58
CA ASP A 170 12.87 -1.48 -13.40
C ASP A 170 13.03 -0.08 -13.98
N ARG A 171 14.25 0.45 -13.94
CA ARG A 171 14.65 1.67 -14.62
C ARG A 171 15.76 1.34 -15.61
N MET A 172 15.43 1.39 -16.90
CA MET A 172 16.40 1.19 -18.00
C MET A 172 17.20 -0.12 -17.88
N GLY A 173 16.55 -1.22 -17.53
CA GLY A 173 17.16 -2.55 -17.38
C GLY A 173 17.79 -2.80 -16.01
N ARG A 174 17.81 -1.81 -15.11
CA ARG A 174 18.36 -1.94 -13.75
C ARG A 174 17.24 -2.01 -12.72
N LYS A 175 17.40 -2.88 -11.73
CA LYS A 175 16.45 -3.00 -10.62
C LYS A 175 16.47 -1.73 -9.78
N ALA A 176 15.33 -1.06 -9.69
CA ALA A 176 15.15 0.11 -8.82
C ALA A 176 14.40 -0.24 -7.53
N GLY A 177 13.75 -1.40 -7.46
CA GLY A 177 12.95 -1.83 -6.31
C GLY A 177 11.96 -2.90 -6.71
N TYR A 178 10.96 -3.11 -5.87
CA TYR A 178 9.89 -4.08 -6.10
C TYR A 178 8.52 -3.43 -5.94
N VAL A 179 7.55 -4.00 -6.65
CA VAL A 179 6.13 -3.82 -6.35
C VAL A 179 5.84 -4.40 -4.96
N PRO A 180 5.08 -3.71 -4.10
CA PRO A 180 4.65 -4.27 -2.83
C PRO A 180 3.86 -5.57 -3.00
N ARG A 181 4.11 -6.53 -2.11
CA ARG A 181 3.62 -7.91 -2.22
C ARG A 181 2.12 -8.02 -2.49
N GLN A 182 1.31 -7.13 -1.91
CA GLN A 182 -0.14 -7.11 -2.10
C GLN A 182 -0.59 -6.87 -3.55
N TYR A 183 0.25 -6.24 -4.38
CA TYR A 183 -0.06 -5.95 -5.79
C TYR A 183 0.70 -6.83 -6.77
N THR A 184 1.56 -7.72 -6.27
CA THR A 184 2.43 -8.57 -7.08
C THR A 184 1.63 -9.50 -8.01
N GLN A 185 0.53 -10.09 -7.54
CA GLN A 185 -0.30 -10.98 -8.36
C GLN A 185 -1.01 -10.22 -9.48
N LEU A 186 -1.61 -9.08 -9.15
CA LEU A 186 -2.27 -8.19 -10.11
C LEU A 186 -1.29 -7.73 -11.21
N LEU A 187 -0.22 -7.03 -10.81
CA LEU A 187 0.71 -6.44 -11.77
C LEU A 187 1.55 -7.51 -12.49
N GLY A 188 1.87 -8.62 -11.82
CA GLY A 188 2.55 -9.75 -12.44
C GLY A 188 1.70 -10.41 -13.52
N GLY A 189 0.41 -10.64 -13.24
CA GLY A 189 -0.52 -11.19 -14.23
C GLY A 189 -0.75 -10.25 -15.42
N LEU A 190 -0.79 -8.93 -15.20
CA LEU A 190 -0.88 -7.96 -16.29
C LEU A 190 0.38 -7.97 -17.17
N VAL A 191 1.56 -8.05 -16.57
CA VAL A 191 2.85 -8.18 -17.29
C VAL A 191 2.90 -9.47 -18.12
N GLU A 192 2.49 -10.60 -17.54
CA GLU A 192 2.48 -11.90 -18.23
C GLU A 192 1.51 -11.94 -19.41
N ARG A 193 0.37 -11.25 -19.30
CA ARG A 193 -0.59 -11.10 -20.40
C ARG A 193 -0.15 -10.09 -21.46
N GLY A 194 1.00 -9.43 -21.29
CA GLY A 194 1.47 -8.40 -22.21
C GLY A 194 0.57 -7.17 -22.25
N VAL A 195 -0.15 -6.86 -21.16
CA VAL A 195 -0.93 -5.63 -21.09
C VAL A 195 0.05 -4.45 -21.12
N PRO A 196 -0.15 -3.46 -21.99
CA PRO A 196 0.73 -2.31 -22.04
C PRO A 196 0.52 -1.45 -20.78
N LEU A 197 1.58 -1.35 -19.98
CA LEU A 197 1.62 -0.59 -18.74
C LEU A 197 2.62 0.56 -18.88
N GLN A 198 2.26 1.72 -18.36
CA GLN A 198 3.16 2.85 -18.22
C GLN A 198 3.37 3.12 -16.73
N GLY A 199 4.64 3.12 -16.31
CA GLY A 199 5.04 3.41 -14.94
C GLY A 199 5.82 4.71 -14.87
N LYS A 200 5.54 5.51 -13.83
CA LYS A 200 6.25 6.76 -13.56
C LYS A 200 6.41 7.00 -12.07
N VAL A 201 7.56 7.49 -11.64
CA VAL A 201 7.74 8.01 -10.27
C VAL A 201 7.03 9.36 -10.18
N VAL A 202 6.01 9.46 -9.34
CA VAL A 202 5.13 10.65 -9.31
C VAL A 202 5.34 11.54 -8.09
N ARG A 203 6.01 11.05 -7.05
CA ARG A 203 6.36 11.84 -5.86
C ARG A 203 7.35 11.12 -4.97
N GLU A 204 7.95 11.90 -4.08
CA GLU A 204 8.73 11.45 -2.94
C GLU A 204 8.04 11.92 -1.65
N LEU A 205 7.71 11.00 -0.76
CA LEU A 205 7.05 11.30 0.50
C LEU A 205 8.08 11.68 1.56
N LEU A 206 7.75 12.68 2.38
CA LEU A 206 8.51 13.08 3.55
C LEU A 206 8.29 12.09 4.70
N LEU A 207 8.92 10.92 4.60
CA LEU A 207 8.84 9.83 5.58
C LEU A 207 10.23 9.50 6.16
N PRO A 208 10.29 8.81 7.31
CA PRO A 208 11.54 8.24 7.83
C PRO A 208 12.27 7.37 6.78
N ASP A 209 13.60 7.28 6.89
CA ASP A 209 14.46 6.62 5.89
C ASP A 209 14.25 5.10 5.75
N ASP A 210 13.71 4.46 6.78
CA ASP A 210 13.42 3.03 6.80
C ASP A 210 12.15 2.66 6.02
N VAL A 211 11.45 3.65 5.47
CA VAL A 211 10.21 3.52 4.73
C VAL A 211 10.43 3.91 3.25
N GLY A 212 9.88 3.13 2.32
CA GLY A 212 9.90 3.49 0.90
C GLY A 212 9.23 4.85 0.67
N LYS A 213 10.01 5.84 0.22
CA LYS A 213 9.56 7.23 0.03
C LYS A 213 9.01 7.50 -1.36
N LEU A 214 9.54 6.81 -2.36
CA LEU A 214 9.18 7.02 -3.76
C LEU A 214 7.88 6.29 -4.10
N VAL A 215 6.92 7.04 -4.62
CA VAL A 215 5.64 6.52 -5.10
C VAL A 215 5.71 6.36 -6.62
N VAL A 216 5.37 5.17 -7.08
CA VAL A 216 5.20 4.86 -8.50
C VAL A 216 3.71 4.83 -8.80
N ARG A 217 3.33 5.47 -9.91
CA ARG A 217 2.03 5.34 -10.53
C ARG A 217 2.14 4.41 -11.73
N ILE A 218 1.29 3.38 -11.77
CA ILE A 218 1.11 2.51 -12.94
C ILE A 218 -0.26 2.79 -13.54
N VAL A 219 -0.30 2.95 -14.86
CA VAL A 219 -1.52 3.05 -15.65
C VAL A 219 -1.50 2.00 -16.77
N SER A 220 -2.67 1.49 -17.14
CA SER A 220 -2.79 0.74 -18.39
C SER A 220 -3.09 1.71 -19.52
N SER A 221 -2.37 1.59 -20.64
CA SER A 221 -2.61 2.40 -21.84
C SER A 221 -3.73 1.84 -22.72
N ARG A 222 -4.70 1.14 -22.13
CA ARG A 222 -5.96 0.75 -22.80
C ARG A 222 -7.02 1.86 -22.74
N LEU A 223 -6.65 3.05 -22.26
CA LEU A 223 -7.42 4.29 -22.29
C LEU A 223 -6.98 5.16 -23.48
#